data_AF-A0AAD2K5G3-F1
#
_entry.id   AF-A0AAD2K5G3-F1
#
_cell.length_a   1.000
_cell.length_b   1.000
_cell.length_c   1.000
_cell.angle_alpha   90.00
_cell.angle_beta   90.00
_cell.angle_gamma   90.00
#
_symmetry.space_group_name_H-M   'P 1'
#
loop_
_entity.id
_entity.type
_entity.pdbx_description
1 polymer ?
#
loop_
_entity_poly.entity_id
_entity_poly.type
_entity_poly.pdbx_seq_one_letter_code
_entity_poly.pdbx_strand_id
1 'polypeptide(L)' 'MSSVSERAIAFADCITGRTISVAWACRGQLRTMQDCMILYTGPEPYERVRTEYLRLRTEQKAAKLRESEAKSVAA' A
#
# COMPACT_ATOMS: atom_id res chain seq x y z
N MET A 1 -15.98 -17.42 4.24
CA MET A 1 -14.87 -16.44 4.22
C MET A 1 -15.46 -15.07 3.88
N SER A 2 -15.71 -14.22 4.88
CA SER A 2 -16.24 -12.86 4.66
C SER A 2 -15.16 -11.96 4.06
N SER A 3 -15.47 -11.34 2.92
CA SER A 3 -14.56 -10.51 2.12
C SER A 3 -14.21 -9.18 2.80
N VAL A 4 -13.09 -8.55 2.42
CA VAL A 4 -12.70 -7.23 2.95
C VAL A 4 -13.76 -6.15 2.69
N SER A 5 -14.49 -6.27 1.57
CA SER A 5 -15.53 -5.32 1.17
C SER A 5 -16.69 -5.24 2.17
N GLU A 6 -17.14 -6.39 2.67
CA GLU A 6 -18.24 -6.48 3.63
C GLU A 6 -17.88 -5.79 4.95
N ARG A 7 -16.64 -5.99 5.43
CA ARG A 7 -16.15 -5.36 6.66
C ARG A 7 -15.96 -3.84 6.50
N ALA A 8 -15.55 -3.41 5.31
CA ALA A 8 -15.42 -2.00 4.97
C ALA A 8 -16.79 -1.30 4.92
N ILE A 9 -17.81 -1.95 4.37
CA ILE A 9 -19.20 -1.43 4.37
C ILE A 9 -19.71 -1.30 5.81
N ALA A 10 -19.53 -2.32 6.65
CA ALA A 10 -19.94 -2.25 8.06
C ALA A 10 -19.24 -1.12 8.85
N PHE A 11 -17.97 -0.83 8.53
CA PHE A 11 -17.27 0.32 9.09
C PHE A 11 -17.81 1.65 8.53
N ALA A 12 -18.05 1.73 7.22
CA ALA A 12 -18.61 2.91 6.56
C ALA A 12 -19.99 3.29 7.14
N ASP A 13 -20.86 2.30 7.35
CA ASP A 13 -22.17 2.49 7.98
C ASP A 13 -22.03 3.03 9.41
N CYS A 14 -21.04 2.55 10.17
CA CYS A 14 -20.81 3.01 11.54
C CYS A 14 -20.35 4.48 11.61
N ILE A 15 -19.45 4.89 10.71
CA ILE A 15 -18.89 6.25 10.71
C ILE A 15 -19.83 7.28 10.08
N THR A 16 -20.81 6.82 9.30
CA THR A 16 -21.81 7.69 8.67
C THR A 16 -22.57 8.46 9.75
N GLY A 17 -22.53 9.80 9.68
CA GLY A 17 -23.19 10.69 10.65
C GLY A 17 -22.44 10.90 11.96
N ARG A 18 -21.23 10.35 12.13
CA ARG A 18 -20.36 10.59 13.30
C ARG A 18 -19.15 11.43 12.91
N THR A 19 -18.93 12.55 13.59
CA THR A 19 -17.81 13.47 13.30
C THR A 19 -16.67 13.35 14.33
N ILE A 20 -17.00 13.30 15.62
CA ILE A 20 -16.02 13.31 16.71
C ILE A 20 -15.89 11.93 17.35
N SER A 21 -16.97 11.14 17.39
CA SER A 21 -17.05 9.91 18.19
C SER A 21 -16.56 8.63 17.52
N VAL A 22 -16.09 8.71 16.27
CA VAL A 22 -15.69 7.54 15.46
C VAL A 22 -14.63 6.69 16.15
N ALA A 23 -13.63 7.33 16.76
CA ALA A 23 -12.47 6.65 17.33
C ALA A 23 -12.82 5.65 18.45
N TRP A 24 -13.92 5.88 19.19
CA TRP A 24 -14.39 4.97 20.25
C TRP A 24 -15.67 4.22 19.87
N ALA A 25 -16.62 4.87 19.21
CA ALA A 25 -17.92 4.28 18.88
C ALA A 25 -17.81 3.19 17.79
N CYS A 26 -16.86 3.32 16.86
CA CYS A 26 -16.68 2.41 15.73
C CYS A 26 -15.39 1.58 15.81
N ARG A 27 -14.77 1.52 17.00
CA ARG A 27 -13.48 0.84 17.20
C ARG A 27 -13.54 -0.66 16.86
N GLY A 28 -14.69 -1.31 17.11
CA GLY A 28 -14.88 -2.72 16.80
C GLY A 28 -14.86 -2.99 15.29
N GLN A 29 -15.69 -2.26 14.54
CA GLN A 29 -15.79 -2.35 13.09
C GLN A 29 -14.45 -1.98 12.41
N LEU A 30 -13.79 -0.94 12.93
CA LEU A 30 -12.46 -0.53 12.46
C LEU A 30 -11.45 -1.68 12.61
N ARG A 31 -11.40 -2.33 13.77
CA ARG A 31 -10.49 -3.45 14.02
C ARG A 31 -10.76 -4.62 13.06
N THR A 32 -12.02 -5.01 12.90
CA THR A 32 -12.40 -6.12 12.01
C THR A 32 -12.04 -5.86 10.54
N MET A 33 -12.19 -4.62 10.07
CA MET A 33 -11.73 -4.20 8.74
C MET A 33 -10.20 -4.23 8.65
N GLN A 34 -9.51 -3.65 9.64
CA GLN A 34 -8.05 -3.57 9.69
C GLN A 34 -7.38 -4.95 9.73
N ASP A 35 -7.94 -5.89 10.50
CA ASP A 35 -7.44 -7.27 10.60
C ASP A 35 -7.38 -7.97 9.23
N CYS A 36 -8.25 -7.58 8.29
CA CYS A 36 -8.18 -8.07 6.91
C CYS A 36 -7.17 -7.30 6.05
N MET A 37 -7.16 -5.96 6.16
CA MET A 37 -6.32 -5.11 5.31
C MET A 37 -4.83 -5.30 5.59
N ILE A 38 -4.46 -5.51 6.86
CA ILE A 38 -3.06 -5.66 7.28
C ILE A 38 -2.36 -6.84 6.62
N LEU A 39 -3.10 -7.86 6.16
CA LEU A 39 -2.55 -8.98 5.40
C LEU A 39 -1.95 -8.55 4.05
N TYR A 40 -2.39 -7.41 3.51
CA TYR A 40 -1.95 -6.87 2.23
C TYR A 40 -1.12 -5.60 2.38
N THR A 41 -1.42 -4.80 3.41
CA THR A 41 -0.75 -3.52 3.67
C THR A 41 0.23 -3.58 4.84
N GLY A 42 0.49 -4.79 5.36
CA GLY A 42 1.41 -5.01 6.46
C GLY A 42 2.87 -4.88 6.04
N PRO A 43 3.80 -4.96 7.01
CA PRO A 43 5.23 -4.81 6.75
C PRO A 43 5.79 -5.83 5.76
N GLU A 44 5.38 -7.09 5.86
CA GLU A 44 5.86 -8.17 4.98
C GLU A 44 5.45 -7.97 3.50
N PRO A 45 4.16 -7.79 3.15
CA PRO A 45 3.77 -7.58 1.76
C PRO A 45 4.29 -6.26 1.22
N TYR A 46 4.39 -5.22 2.07
CA TYR A 46 4.97 -3.94 1.69
C TYR A 46 6.45 -4.06 1.31
N GLU A 47 7.25 -4.73 2.14
CA GLU A 47 8.68 -4.90 1.87
C GLU A 47 8.91 -5.75 0.61
N ARG A 48 8.10 -6.78 0.35
CA ARG A 48 8.16 -7.54 -0.91
C ARG A 48 8.04 -6.64 -2.15
N VAL A 49 7.03 -5.77 -2.17
CA VAL A 49 6.82 -4.83 -3.28
C VAL A 49 7.95 -3.79 -3.33
N ARG A 50 8.40 -3.31 -2.17
CA ARG A 50 9.48 -2.33 -2.07
C ARG A 50 10.80 -2.86 -2.62
N THR A 51 11.19 -4.08 -2.28
CA THR A 51 12.43 -4.70 -2.79
C THR A 51 12.40 -4.79 -4.31
N GLU A 52 11.28 -5.21 -4.88
CA GLU A 52 11.12 -5.29 -6.33
C GLU A 52 11.17 -3.90 -7.00
N TYR A 53 10.51 -2.91 -6.40
CA TYR A 53 10.58 -1.54 -6.87
C TYR A 53 12.03 -1.00 -6.87
N LEU A 54 12.79 -1.28 -5.81
CA LEU A 54 14.18 -0.84 -5.71
C LEU A 54 15.06 -1.53 -6.77
N ARG A 55 14.88 -2.83 -7.01
CA ARG A 55 15.58 -3.58 -8.07
C ARG A 55 15.35 -2.95 -9.45
N LEU A 56 14.10 -2.73 -9.81
CA LEU A 56 13.73 -2.11 -11.09
C LEU A 56 14.30 -0.69 -11.22
N ARG A 57 14.25 0.10 -10.13
CA ARG A 57 14.79 1.47 -10.12
C ARG A 57 16.32 1.47 -10.33
N THR A 58 17.05 0.54 -9.74
CA THR A 58 18.50 0.41 -9.93
C THR A 58 18.84 0.02 -11.37
N GLU A 59 18.08 -0.89 -11.97
CA GLU A 59 18.28 -1.32 -13.36
C GLU A 59 18.03 -0.17 -14.34
N GLN A 60 16.95 0.58 -14.14
CA GLN A 60 16.65 1.77 -14.94
C GLN A 60 17.77 2.82 -14.82
N LYS A 61 18.32 3.04 -13.62
CA LYS A 61 19.41 3.98 -13.42
C LYS A 61 20.68 3.52 -14.15
N ALA A 62 21.02 2.23 -14.06
CA ALA A 62 22.17 1.66 -14.75
C ALA A 62 22.03 1.73 -16.28
N ALA A 63 20.84 1.45 -16.82
CA ALA A 63 20.56 1.57 -18.25
C ALA A 63 20.75 3.01 -18.76
N LYS A 64 20.23 4.00 -18.03
CA LYS A 64 20.39 5.42 -18.38
C LYS A 64 21.85 5.87 -18.34
N LEU A 65 22.62 5.40 -17.36
CA LEU A 65 24.06 5.70 -17.28
C LEU A 65 24.79 5.13 -18.50
N ARG A 66 24.57 3.85 -18.82
CA ARG A 66 25.16 3.20 -20.02
C ARG A 66 24.79 3.92 -21.31
N GLU A 67 23.55 4.37 -21.44
CA GLU A 67 23.10 5.16 -22.59
C GLU A 67 23.83 6.52 -22.66
N SER A 68 24.00 7.20 -21.52
CA SER A 68 24.74 8.46 -21.46
C SER A 68 26.23 8.30 -21.78
N GLU A 69 26.85 7.22 -21.30
CA GLU A 69 28.23 6.84 -21.60
C GLU A 69 28.39 6.54 -23.10
N ALA A 70 27.51 5.71 -23.68
CA ALA A 70 27.53 5.39 -25.11
C ALA A 70 27.38 6.64 -25.99
N LYS A 71 26.51 7.58 -25.62
CA LYS A 71 26.37 8.87 -26.32
C LYS A 71 27.60 9.75 -26.18
N SER A 72 28.28 9.72 -25.03
CA SER A 72 29.51 10.50 -24.81
C SER A 72 30.71 9.98 -25.60
N VAL A 73 30.76 8.69 -25.90
CA VAL A 73 31.83 8.07 -26.70
C VAL A 73 31.59 8.25 -28.20
N ALA A 74 30.33 8.39 -28.63
CA ALA A 74 29.95 8.57 -30.03
C ALA A 74 29.94 10.03 -30.51
N ALA A 75 30.17 11.00 -29.62
CA ALA A 75 30.24 12.43 -29.91
C ALA A 75 31.70 12.88 -30.02
#